data_AF-A0A662WZS9-F1
#
_entry.id   AF-A0A662WZS9-F1
#
_cell.length_a   1.000
_cell.length_b   1.000
_cell.length_c   1.000
_cell.angle_alpha   90.00
_cell.angle_beta   90.00
_cell.angle_gamma   90.00
#
_symmetry.space_group_name_H-M   'P 1'
#
loop_
_entity.id
_entity.type
_entity.pdbx_description
1 polymer ?
#
loop_
_entity_poly.entity_id
_entity_poly.type
_entity_poly.pdbx_seq_one_letter_code
_entity_poly.pdbx_strand_id
1 'polypeptide(L)'
;MPTHYNRYTLETKLRILEAARTGGDWEAIAETNNVNLNTARSWLRRYRSCADATRPVARGGKRTMKMTDEGVAYLLSLLSIDSDLTLCQLADLLNTACSISVCPQTIKNHLDARLITVKQFHKEPQYMNTDVNKLKRREYLIRLQQLQAMGKSIIYMDETNYNLWSSRTRGRSPCGRRAFKKVLAGGGQNLQVIACIGKGGVVHYETKLGSNKHVHSNEFIQNTLRKFEDVSNVVVVLDNAPCHSRAEAVFEEPEFAEATLLRLGPYSPMLNPIENVFSAFKSAVKDFMTVKRAEIIAVPPGTTMKAHHQRFLLQAAQTLFPRVATPTLCSSCYRHTLSFHVKVTGLEDMPVGEPIEVPELMKLRILTFNVFFDAVGRSVRMKALGRLVEHMRPAVIGFQELTREALTLLKAQVNTAPPFQETYFVALFSALPVLSLETHPFANTGMGRELVVMEVEAAPGKTLYVGTSHLESLPQFAAPRVSQLRESLTLLRDRVNNSAYKGKKRQLDVNSKMCLGAVFMGDTNLMRSDMKLLDPRLAAFADVDVEQAKSGRSKCRTCGEAIAKGAIRVGKMAKDRVPGGKILEIRVWFHHTCFLGAATTTDDEKRLVQKK
;
A
#
# COMPACT_ATOMS: atom_id res chain seq x y z
N MET A 1 -15.97 30.90 31.56
CA MET A 1 -14.68 30.17 31.45
C MET A 1 -14.93 28.70 31.76
N PRO A 2 -14.38 27.73 31.01
CA PRO A 2 -14.56 26.33 31.37
C PRO A 2 -13.78 26.07 32.65
N THR A 3 -14.47 25.68 33.71
CA THR A 3 -13.88 25.23 34.97
C THR A 3 -12.82 24.18 34.67
N HIS A 4 -11.55 24.49 34.94
CA HIS A 4 -10.45 23.56 34.78
C HIS A 4 -10.72 22.36 35.70
N TYR A 5 -11.11 21.22 35.13
CA TYR A 5 -11.21 19.98 35.90
C TYR A 5 -9.80 19.60 36.38
N ASN A 6 -9.57 19.65 37.69
CA ASN A 6 -8.31 19.19 38.27
C ASN A 6 -8.08 17.73 37.89
N ARG A 7 -6.96 17.47 37.21
CA ARG A 7 -6.50 16.12 36.89
C ARG A 7 -5.56 15.66 38.00
N TYR A 8 -6.02 14.72 38.81
CA TYR A 8 -5.21 14.10 39.84
C TYR A 8 -4.46 12.89 39.29
N THR A 9 -3.26 12.63 39.79
CA THR A 9 -2.45 11.48 39.37
C THR A 9 -3.04 10.17 39.91
N LEU A 10 -2.75 9.05 39.23
CA LEU A 10 -3.13 7.73 39.72
C LEU A 10 -2.45 7.43 41.06
N GLU A 11 -1.21 7.89 41.26
CA GLU A 11 -0.45 7.75 42.49
C GLU A 11 -1.16 8.42 43.68
N THR A 12 -1.57 9.69 43.54
CA THR A 12 -2.33 10.41 44.57
C THR A 12 -3.63 9.68 44.92
N LYS A 13 -4.35 9.20 43.91
CA LYS A 13 -5.59 8.42 44.09
C LYS A 13 -5.33 7.12 44.85
N LEU A 14 -4.29 6.36 44.49
CA LEU A 14 -3.94 5.11 45.17
C LEU A 14 -3.49 5.35 46.60
N ARG A 15 -2.74 6.43 46.89
CA ARG A 15 -2.32 6.78 48.25
C ARG A 15 -3.50 7.08 49.18
N ILE A 16 -4.51 7.78 48.67
CA ILE A 16 -5.75 8.06 49.43
C ILE A 16 -6.53 6.77 49.69
N LEU A 17 -6.66 5.91 48.67
CA LEU A 17 -7.35 4.61 48.82
C LEU A 17 -6.62 3.68 49.80
N GLU A 18 -5.29 3.63 49.75
CA GLU A 18 -4.49 2.79 50.63
C GLU A 18 -4.53 3.28 52.07
N ALA A 19 -4.39 4.59 52.30
CA ALA A 19 -4.48 5.17 53.64
C ALA A 19 -5.84 4.91 54.30
N ALA A 20 -6.94 5.06 53.54
CA ALA A 20 -8.26 4.73 54.06
C ALA A 20 -8.42 3.23 54.39
N ARG A 21 -7.74 2.35 53.65
CA ARG A 21 -7.78 0.90 53.87
C ARG A 21 -6.97 0.49 55.10
N THR A 22 -5.83 1.12 55.35
CA THR A 22 -4.97 0.83 56.50
C THR A 22 -5.35 1.60 57.76
N GLY A 23 -6.51 2.30 57.76
CA GLY A 23 -6.99 3.08 58.91
C GLY A 23 -6.21 4.38 59.16
N GLY A 24 -5.43 4.84 58.19
CA GLY A 24 -4.70 6.10 58.25
C GLY A 24 -5.54 7.32 57.83
N ASP A 25 -4.97 8.51 58.02
CA ASP A 25 -5.63 9.78 57.72
C ASP A 25 -5.56 10.11 56.21
N TRP A 26 -6.57 9.63 55.49
CA TRP A 26 -6.72 9.89 54.06
C TRP A 26 -7.21 11.32 53.77
N GLU A 27 -7.83 12.01 54.73
CA GLU A 27 -8.28 13.41 54.57
C GLU A 27 -7.06 14.34 54.53
N ALA A 28 -6.10 14.16 55.44
CA ALA A 28 -4.83 14.90 55.41
C ALA A 28 -4.02 14.64 54.12
N ILE A 29 -4.03 13.40 53.60
CA ILE A 29 -3.37 13.08 52.32
C ILE A 29 -4.08 13.75 51.15
N ALA A 30 -5.42 13.81 51.17
CA ALA A 30 -6.20 14.50 50.14
C ALA A 30 -5.90 16.01 50.15
N GLU A 31 -5.88 16.65 51.31
CA GLU A 31 -5.54 18.07 51.47
C GLU A 31 -4.12 18.38 51.03
N THR A 32 -3.13 17.59 51.47
CA THR A 32 -1.72 17.74 51.07
C THR A 32 -1.53 17.63 49.55
N ASN A 33 -2.37 16.83 48.88
CA ASN A 33 -2.33 16.66 47.43
C ASN A 33 -3.32 17.58 46.67
N ASN A 34 -3.94 18.56 47.35
CA ASN A 34 -4.95 19.47 46.80
C ASN A 34 -6.13 18.73 46.12
N VAL A 35 -6.47 17.54 46.61
CA VAL A 35 -7.64 16.78 46.16
C VAL A 35 -8.85 17.28 46.93
N ASN A 36 -9.86 17.78 46.22
CA ASN A 36 -11.13 18.13 46.83
C ASN A 36 -11.70 16.92 47.61
N LEU A 37 -12.05 17.09 48.88
CA LEU A 37 -12.51 16.01 49.76
C LEU A 37 -13.73 15.27 49.20
N ASN A 38 -14.64 15.92 48.48
CA ASN A 38 -15.77 15.25 47.82
C ASN A 38 -15.31 14.31 46.71
N THR A 39 -14.22 14.66 46.01
CA THR A 39 -13.59 13.79 45.00
C THR A 39 -12.91 12.59 45.67
N ALA A 40 -12.17 12.81 46.76
CA ALA A 40 -11.56 11.73 47.54
C ALA A 40 -12.61 10.76 48.11
N ARG A 41 -13.68 11.28 48.73
CA ARG A 41 -14.85 10.49 49.18
C ARG A 41 -15.55 9.77 48.04
N SER A 42 -15.64 10.37 46.85
CA SER A 42 -16.16 9.68 45.67
C SER A 42 -15.27 8.53 45.21
N TRP A 43 -13.94 8.63 45.37
CA TRP A 43 -13.03 7.54 45.03
C TRP A 43 -13.16 6.39 46.02
N LEU A 44 -13.20 6.69 47.31
CA LEU A 44 -13.41 5.68 48.37
C LEU A 44 -14.71 4.91 48.20
N ARG A 45 -15.81 5.59 47.82
CA ARG A 45 -17.08 4.91 47.50
C ARG A 45 -17.03 4.08 46.22
N ARG A 46 -16.30 4.53 45.20
CA ARG A 46 -16.29 3.93 43.85
C ARG A 46 -15.32 2.75 43.73
N TYR A 47 -14.19 2.80 44.43
CA TYR A 47 -13.12 1.82 44.32
C TYR A 47 -12.98 1.10 45.67
N ARG A 48 -13.45 -0.14 45.74
CA ARG A 48 -13.36 -0.98 46.95
C ARG A 48 -11.94 -1.51 47.16
N SER A 49 -11.13 -1.59 46.11
CA SER A 49 -9.73 -1.95 46.18
C SER A 49 -8.84 -1.01 45.36
N CYS A 50 -7.55 -0.95 45.70
CA CYS A 50 -6.53 -0.24 44.92
C CYS A 50 -6.42 -0.80 43.48
N ALA A 51 -6.68 -2.09 43.28
CA ALA A 51 -6.68 -2.73 41.96
C ALA A 51 -7.84 -2.26 41.06
N ASP A 52 -8.98 -1.87 41.63
CA ASP A 52 -10.11 -1.33 40.84
C ASP A 52 -9.81 0.08 40.32
N ALA A 53 -8.94 0.80 41.01
CA ALA A 53 -8.60 2.17 40.68
C ALA A 53 -7.58 2.33 39.54
N THR A 54 -6.84 1.26 39.20
CA THR A 54 -5.85 1.20 38.11
C THR A 54 -6.49 0.91 36.74
N ARG A 55 -7.73 0.39 36.71
CA ARG A 55 -8.45 0.13 35.46
C ARG A 55 -9.03 1.44 34.89
N PRO A 56 -8.81 1.76 33.60
CA PRO A 56 -9.46 2.90 32.96
C PRO A 56 -10.98 2.72 32.99
N VAL A 57 -11.71 3.63 33.63
CA VAL A 57 -13.18 3.64 33.55
C VAL A 57 -13.57 4.09 32.15
N ALA A 58 -14.50 3.38 31.51
CA ALA A 58 -15.11 3.82 30.25
C ALA A 58 -15.67 5.24 30.42
N ARG A 59 -15.08 6.21 29.71
CA ARG A 59 -15.56 7.60 29.72
C ARG A 59 -16.49 7.82 28.53
N GLY A 60 -17.68 8.33 28.82
CA GLY A 60 -18.72 8.65 27.85
C GLY A 60 -19.80 7.58 27.81
N GLY A 61 -21.06 8.01 27.96
CA GLY A 61 -22.21 7.15 27.68
C GLY A 61 -22.34 6.87 26.18
N LYS A 62 -23.32 6.03 25.82
CA LYS A 62 -23.68 5.75 24.43
C LYS A 62 -24.00 7.07 23.73
N ARG A 63 -23.13 7.54 22.84
CA ARG A 63 -23.44 8.71 21.99
C ARG A 63 -24.64 8.32 21.12
N THR A 64 -25.67 9.15 21.11
CA THR A 64 -26.77 9.03 20.14
C THR A 64 -26.18 9.24 18.74
N MET A 65 -26.09 8.18 17.94
CA MET A 65 -25.70 8.26 16.54
C MET A 65 -26.97 8.41 15.71
N LYS A 66 -27.08 9.50 14.94
CA LYS A 66 -28.22 9.74 14.04
C LYS A 66 -28.25 8.75 12.87
N MET A 67 -27.07 8.30 12.44
CA MET A 67 -26.95 7.33 11.36
C MET A 67 -27.21 5.92 11.90
N THR A 68 -28.14 5.19 11.28
CA THR A 68 -28.46 3.79 11.59
C THR A 68 -27.78 2.84 10.59
N ASP A 69 -27.70 1.56 10.92
CA ASP A 69 -27.13 0.57 10.00
C ASP A 69 -28.02 0.39 8.75
N GLU A 70 -29.34 0.53 8.89
CA GLU A 70 -30.31 0.55 7.79
C GLU A 70 -30.09 1.75 6.87
N GLY A 71 -29.84 2.93 7.45
CA GLY A 71 -29.51 4.14 6.69
C GLY A 71 -28.20 3.97 5.91
N VAL A 72 -27.18 3.34 6.50
CA VAL A 72 -25.95 3.00 5.77
C VAL A 72 -26.25 2.00 4.65
N ALA A 73 -27.02 0.94 4.91
CA ALA A 73 -27.38 -0.05 3.89
C ALA A 73 -28.12 0.59 2.70
N TYR A 74 -29.03 1.54 2.97
CA TYR A 74 -29.74 2.29 1.94
C TYR A 74 -28.79 3.15 1.08
N LEU A 75 -27.81 3.82 1.70
CA LEU A 75 -26.77 4.54 0.95
C LEU A 75 -25.97 3.60 0.04
N LEU A 76 -25.66 2.39 0.51
CA LEU A 76 -24.95 1.39 -0.29
C LEU A 76 -25.79 0.89 -1.46
N SER A 77 -27.11 0.68 -1.28
CA SER A 77 -27.99 0.27 -2.38
C SER A 77 -28.11 1.36 -3.44
N LEU A 78 -28.21 2.63 -3.04
CA LEU A 78 -28.22 3.75 -4.00
C LEU A 78 -26.93 3.78 -4.83
N LEU A 79 -25.77 3.67 -4.17
CA LEU A 79 -24.46 3.68 -4.85
C LEU A 79 -24.20 2.44 -5.71
N SER A 80 -24.88 1.32 -5.44
CA SER A 80 -24.82 0.13 -6.29
C SER A 80 -25.57 0.31 -7.62
N ILE A 81 -26.54 1.24 -7.66
CA ILE A 81 -27.33 1.57 -8.84
C ILE A 81 -26.70 2.75 -9.57
N ASP A 82 -26.40 3.82 -8.85
CA ASP A 82 -25.82 5.06 -9.39
C ASP A 82 -24.64 5.50 -8.52
N SER A 83 -23.44 5.34 -9.07
CA SER A 83 -22.19 5.72 -8.41
C SER A 83 -21.81 7.19 -8.61
N ASP A 84 -22.59 7.97 -9.37
CA ASP A 84 -22.39 9.40 -9.63
C ASP A 84 -23.04 10.31 -8.56
N LEU A 85 -23.82 9.71 -7.67
CA LEU A 85 -24.48 10.42 -6.57
C LEU A 85 -23.46 11.15 -5.67
N THR A 86 -23.63 12.46 -5.57
CA THR A 86 -22.83 13.31 -4.68
C THR A 86 -23.21 13.09 -3.22
N LEU A 87 -22.31 13.44 -2.29
CA LEU A 87 -22.60 13.35 -0.85
C LEU A 87 -23.80 14.21 -0.41
N CYS A 88 -24.08 15.31 -1.11
CA CYS A 88 -25.26 16.14 -0.85
C CYS A 88 -26.54 15.43 -1.30
N GLN A 89 -26.57 14.91 -2.54
CA GLN A 89 -27.71 14.13 -3.04
C GLN A 89 -27.98 12.90 -2.16
N LEU A 90 -26.93 12.20 -1.71
CA LEU A 90 -27.07 11.09 -0.77
C LEU A 90 -27.67 11.53 0.57
N ALA A 91 -27.35 12.73 1.07
CA ALA A 91 -27.94 13.27 2.29
C ALA A 91 -29.43 13.60 2.10
N ASP A 92 -29.78 14.18 0.96
CA ASP A 92 -31.16 14.53 0.62
C ASP A 92 -32.02 13.28 0.44
N LEU A 93 -31.50 12.27 -0.28
CA LEU A 93 -32.16 10.98 -0.47
C LEU A 93 -32.33 10.20 0.84
N LEU A 94 -31.30 10.21 1.69
CA LEU A 94 -31.34 9.56 3.01
C LEU A 94 -32.34 10.25 3.95
N ASN A 95 -32.41 11.58 3.92
CA ASN A 95 -33.39 12.34 4.68
C ASN A 95 -34.82 12.06 4.18
N THR A 96 -35.02 12.01 2.86
CA THR A 96 -36.33 11.77 2.25
C THR A 96 -36.84 10.36 2.54
N ALA A 97 -36.00 9.34 2.34
CA ALA A 97 -36.42 7.94 2.44
C ALA A 97 -36.39 7.38 3.87
N CYS A 98 -35.43 7.80 4.69
CA CYS A 98 -35.21 7.24 6.02
C CYS A 98 -35.48 8.23 7.16
N SER A 99 -35.86 9.49 6.86
CA SER A 99 -35.98 10.57 7.86
C SER A 99 -34.70 10.81 8.67
N ILE A 100 -33.54 10.48 8.09
CA ILE A 100 -32.22 10.67 8.72
C ILE A 100 -31.56 11.91 8.11
N SER A 101 -31.62 13.02 8.86
CA SER A 101 -30.95 14.28 8.49
C SER A 101 -29.52 14.32 9.04
N VAL A 102 -28.54 14.25 8.13
CA VAL A 102 -27.10 14.30 8.43
C VAL A 102 -26.36 15.16 7.42
N CYS A 103 -25.22 15.72 7.82
CA CYS A 103 -24.38 16.48 6.89
C CYS A 103 -23.60 15.54 5.94
N PRO A 104 -23.21 16.01 4.73
CA PRO A 104 -22.44 15.23 3.75
C PRO A 104 -21.17 14.58 4.33
N GLN A 105 -20.51 15.24 5.29
CA GLN A 105 -19.32 14.71 5.95
C GLN A 105 -19.61 13.45 6.78
N THR A 106 -20.81 13.34 7.36
CA THR A 106 -21.22 12.14 8.11
C THR A 106 -21.35 10.97 7.16
N ILE A 107 -21.99 11.15 6.02
CA ILE A 107 -22.10 10.13 4.96
C ILE A 107 -20.72 9.69 4.51
N LYS A 108 -19.82 10.63 4.19
CA LYS A 108 -18.44 10.32 3.81
C LYS A 108 -17.75 9.41 4.85
N ASN A 109 -17.84 9.75 6.13
CA ASN A 109 -17.18 8.98 7.18
C ASN A 109 -17.73 7.54 7.26
N HIS A 110 -19.04 7.35 7.06
CA HIS A 110 -19.66 6.03 7.04
C HIS A 110 -19.29 5.23 5.78
N LEU A 111 -19.22 5.88 4.60
CA LEU A 111 -18.73 5.26 3.37
C LEU A 111 -17.25 4.86 3.51
N ASP A 112 -16.39 5.73 4.03
CA ASP A 112 -14.97 5.45 4.30
C ASP A 112 -14.83 4.25 5.27
N ALA A 113 -15.66 4.18 6.31
CA ALA A 113 -15.68 3.08 7.27
C ALA A 113 -16.14 1.74 6.64
N ARG A 114 -16.87 1.80 5.52
CA ARG A 114 -17.23 0.64 4.68
C ARG A 114 -16.30 0.45 3.49
N LEU A 115 -15.14 1.13 3.50
CA LEU A 115 -14.10 1.04 2.47
C LEU A 115 -14.54 1.54 1.09
N ILE A 116 -15.60 2.34 1.02
CA ILE A 116 -16.05 2.98 -0.21
C ILE A 116 -15.36 4.32 -0.35
N THR A 117 -14.61 4.46 -1.44
CA THR A 117 -13.76 5.62 -1.71
C THR A 117 -14.02 6.15 -3.11
N VAL A 118 -13.91 7.47 -3.27
CA VAL A 118 -14.05 8.12 -4.59
C VAL A 118 -12.99 7.58 -5.55
N LYS A 119 -13.44 7.05 -6.69
CA LYS A 119 -12.60 6.60 -7.81
C LYS A 119 -12.80 7.54 -9.00
N GLN A 120 -11.88 7.48 -9.96
CA GLN A 120 -12.11 8.13 -11.25
C GLN A 120 -13.04 7.24 -12.07
N PHE A 121 -14.10 7.81 -12.64
CA PHE A 121 -14.99 7.08 -13.54
C PHE A 121 -14.22 6.54 -14.74
N HIS A 122 -14.45 5.25 -15.02
CA HIS A 122 -14.12 4.66 -16.30
C HIS A 122 -15.35 4.79 -17.20
N LYS A 123 -15.16 5.24 -18.44
CA LYS A 123 -16.27 5.40 -19.39
C LYS A 123 -16.38 4.13 -20.23
N GLU A 124 -17.45 3.37 -20.05
CA GLU A 124 -17.78 2.21 -20.87
C GLU A 124 -18.78 2.63 -21.96
N PRO A 125 -18.45 2.48 -23.25
CA PRO A 125 -19.41 2.77 -24.31
C PRO A 125 -20.62 1.83 -24.23
N GLN A 126 -21.84 2.36 -24.27
CA GLN A 126 -23.09 1.59 -24.13
C GLN A 126 -23.19 0.40 -25.10
N TYR A 127 -22.70 0.56 -26.33
CA TYR A 127 -22.78 -0.47 -27.37
C TYR A 127 -21.68 -1.55 -27.25
N MET A 128 -20.76 -1.41 -26.30
CA MET A 128 -19.59 -2.28 -26.19
C MET A 128 -19.97 -3.74 -26.03
N ASN A 129 -20.89 -4.06 -25.11
CA ASN A 129 -21.32 -5.42 -24.76
C ASN A 129 -22.62 -5.86 -25.46
N THR A 130 -22.93 -5.29 -26.63
CA THR A 130 -23.99 -5.81 -27.49
C THR A 130 -23.70 -7.24 -27.96
N ASP A 131 -24.73 -8.05 -28.19
CA ASP A 131 -24.58 -9.44 -28.64
C ASP A 131 -23.78 -9.55 -29.93
N VAL A 132 -23.96 -8.59 -30.86
CA VAL A 132 -23.19 -8.50 -32.10
C VAL A 132 -21.69 -8.36 -31.81
N ASN A 133 -21.30 -7.49 -30.88
CA ASN A 133 -19.89 -7.30 -30.54
C ASN A 133 -19.33 -8.49 -29.77
N LYS A 134 -20.12 -9.13 -28.90
CA LYS A 134 -19.73 -10.38 -28.22
C LYS A 134 -19.44 -11.50 -29.21
N LEU A 135 -20.30 -11.68 -30.22
CA LEU A 135 -20.09 -12.65 -31.29
C LEU A 135 -18.82 -12.37 -32.09
N LYS A 136 -18.58 -11.10 -32.47
CA LYS A 136 -17.35 -10.68 -33.17
C LYS A 136 -16.09 -10.95 -32.34
N ARG A 137 -16.13 -10.75 -31.01
CA ARG A 137 -15.00 -11.11 -30.12
C ARG A 137 -14.76 -12.61 -30.09
N ARG A 138 -15.83 -13.41 -30.07
CA ARG A 138 -15.73 -14.88 -30.09
C ARG A 138 -15.15 -15.39 -31.41
N GLU A 139 -15.57 -14.83 -32.53
CA GLU A 139 -15.02 -15.13 -33.85
C GLU A 139 -13.52 -14.81 -33.92
N TYR A 140 -13.13 -13.62 -33.45
CA TYR A 140 -11.72 -13.26 -33.28
C TYR A 140 -10.95 -14.30 -32.45
N LEU A 141 -11.50 -14.70 -31.29
CA LEU A 141 -10.83 -15.64 -30.39
C LEU A 141 -10.68 -17.04 -31.01
N ILE A 142 -11.71 -17.53 -31.69
CA ILE A 142 -11.66 -18.81 -32.42
C ILE A 142 -10.55 -18.75 -33.48
N ARG A 143 -10.52 -17.68 -34.26
CA ARG A 143 -9.50 -17.51 -35.30
C ARG A 143 -8.09 -17.41 -34.72
N LEU A 144 -7.91 -16.69 -33.61
CA LEU A 144 -6.65 -16.61 -32.88
C LEU A 144 -6.18 -18.00 -32.43
N GLN A 145 -7.07 -18.79 -31.82
CA GLN A 145 -6.74 -20.14 -31.34
C GLN A 145 -6.38 -21.10 -32.47
N GLN A 146 -7.06 -21.02 -33.62
CA GLN A 146 -6.71 -21.81 -34.81
C GLN A 146 -5.28 -21.48 -35.29
N LEU A 147 -4.94 -20.19 -35.41
CA LEU A 147 -3.61 -19.76 -35.85
C LEU A 147 -2.52 -20.18 -34.85
N GLN A 148 -2.83 -20.14 -33.55
CA GLN A 148 -1.93 -20.65 -32.50
C GLN A 148 -1.73 -22.17 -32.58
N ALA A 149 -2.80 -22.93 -32.86
CA ALA A 149 -2.72 -24.38 -33.04
C ALA A 149 -1.89 -24.78 -34.27
N MET A 150 -1.90 -23.95 -35.32
CA MET A 150 -1.03 -24.09 -36.50
C MET A 150 0.44 -23.74 -36.23
N GLY A 151 0.78 -23.29 -35.02
CA GLY A 151 2.15 -22.92 -34.66
C GLY A 151 2.58 -21.52 -35.13
N LYS A 152 1.64 -20.69 -35.61
CA LYS A 152 1.98 -19.34 -36.10
C LYS A 152 2.48 -18.42 -34.98
N SER A 153 3.45 -17.58 -35.32
CA SER A 153 3.98 -16.52 -34.46
C SER A 153 3.02 -15.33 -34.43
N ILE A 154 2.31 -15.18 -33.31
CA ILE A 154 1.37 -14.07 -33.11
C ILE A 154 2.11 -12.84 -32.58
N ILE A 155 2.01 -11.72 -33.29
CA ILE A 155 2.52 -10.42 -32.88
C ILE A 155 1.37 -9.42 -32.78
N TYR A 156 1.39 -8.60 -31.73
CA TYR A 156 0.37 -7.60 -31.43
C TYR A 156 0.93 -6.22 -31.70
N MET A 157 0.24 -5.48 -32.57
CA MET A 157 0.58 -4.15 -33.03
C MET A 157 -0.42 -3.14 -32.48
N ASP A 158 0.09 -2.01 -31.99
CA ASP A 158 -0.73 -0.87 -31.60
C ASP A 158 0.15 0.39 -31.48
N GLU A 159 -0.48 1.55 -31.28
CA GLU A 159 0.20 2.80 -30.98
C GLU A 159 -0.14 3.39 -29.62
N THR A 160 0.78 4.23 -29.15
CA THR A 160 0.54 5.08 -27.99
C THR A 160 1.13 6.45 -28.21
N ASN A 161 0.50 7.47 -27.61
CA ASN A 161 1.05 8.81 -27.55
C ASN A 161 1.39 9.25 -26.12
N TYR A 162 2.35 10.17 -26.03
CA TYR A 162 2.60 10.96 -24.82
C TYR A 162 3.21 12.32 -25.19
N ASN A 163 3.24 13.22 -24.22
CA ASN A 163 3.80 14.56 -24.36
C ASN A 163 4.44 15.02 -23.04
N LEU A 164 5.01 16.23 -23.03
CA LEU A 164 5.65 16.79 -21.85
C LEU A 164 4.70 17.04 -20.66
N TRP A 165 3.38 17.04 -20.92
CA TRP A 165 2.35 17.15 -19.89
C TRP A 165 2.09 15.85 -19.15
N SER A 166 2.60 14.73 -19.68
CA SER A 166 2.50 13.39 -19.11
C SER A 166 3.25 13.34 -17.79
N SER A 167 2.56 13.79 -16.75
CA SER A 167 3.15 14.09 -15.45
C SER A 167 2.13 13.81 -14.35
N ARG A 168 2.59 13.56 -13.12
CA ARG A 168 1.70 13.23 -12.00
C ARG A 168 0.66 14.35 -11.77
N THR A 169 -0.62 13.97 -11.69
CA THR A 169 -1.78 14.85 -11.52
C THR A 169 -2.08 15.17 -10.05
N ARG A 170 -1.46 14.44 -9.12
CA ARG A 170 -1.63 14.61 -7.67
C ARG A 170 -0.27 14.89 -7.02
N GLY A 171 -0.28 15.73 -5.99
CA GLY A 171 0.90 16.11 -5.21
C GLY A 171 0.52 16.40 -3.76
N ARG A 172 1.51 16.52 -2.88
CA ARG A 172 1.31 16.83 -1.46
C ARG A 172 1.61 18.32 -1.23
N SER A 173 0.82 18.96 -0.37
CA SER A 173 1.00 20.35 0.09
C SER A 173 0.51 20.43 1.55
N PRO A 174 1.00 21.40 2.36
CA PRO A 174 0.46 21.61 3.70
C PRO A 174 -1.07 21.75 3.70
N CYS A 175 -1.71 21.30 4.77
CA CYS A 175 -3.17 21.43 4.92
C CYS A 175 -3.59 22.89 4.75
N GLY A 176 -4.64 23.14 3.95
CA GLY A 176 -5.11 24.48 3.62
C GLY A 176 -4.31 25.20 2.52
N ARG A 177 -3.29 24.56 1.93
CA ARG A 177 -2.55 25.09 0.77
C ARG A 177 -2.73 24.23 -0.47
N ARG A 178 -2.79 24.86 -1.64
CA ARG A 178 -2.83 24.16 -2.93
C ARG A 178 -1.45 23.59 -3.26
N ALA A 179 -1.39 22.34 -3.72
CA ALA A 179 -0.19 21.83 -4.39
C ALA A 179 -0.12 22.48 -5.78
N PHE A 180 0.94 23.22 -6.07
CA PHE A 180 1.13 23.84 -7.39
C PHE A 180 2.28 23.17 -8.14
N LYS A 181 2.17 23.16 -9.46
CA LYS A 181 3.18 22.62 -10.37
C LYS A 181 3.33 23.63 -11.51
N LYS A 182 4.52 24.19 -11.70
CA LYS A 182 4.79 25.12 -12.81
C LYS A 182 4.69 24.36 -14.13
N VAL A 183 3.77 24.78 -14.98
CA VAL A 183 3.40 24.19 -16.28
C VAL A 183 4.26 24.86 -17.36
N LEU A 184 4.74 24.11 -18.37
CA LEU A 184 5.61 24.67 -19.43
C LEU A 184 4.80 25.58 -20.36
N ALA A 185 5.26 26.79 -20.66
CA ALA A 185 4.55 27.60 -21.65
C ALA A 185 4.72 27.00 -23.06
N GLY A 186 3.62 26.89 -23.83
CA GLY A 186 3.60 26.34 -25.20
C GLY A 186 3.34 24.83 -25.24
N GLY A 187 2.24 24.43 -25.88
CA GLY A 187 1.86 23.03 -26.06
C GLY A 187 2.96 22.23 -26.79
N GLY A 188 3.60 21.29 -26.09
CA GLY A 188 4.52 20.36 -26.71
C GLY A 188 3.79 19.42 -27.68
N GLN A 189 4.41 19.11 -28.82
CA GLN A 189 3.90 18.09 -29.74
C GLN A 189 3.81 16.72 -29.03
N ASN A 190 2.81 15.94 -29.39
CA ASN A 190 2.74 14.54 -28.99
C ASN A 190 3.83 13.75 -29.72
N LEU A 191 4.54 12.90 -29.00
CA LEU A 191 5.32 11.83 -29.59
C LEU A 191 4.45 10.58 -29.63
N GLN A 192 4.33 10.00 -30.81
CA GLN A 192 3.74 8.69 -31.00
C GLN A 192 4.81 7.61 -31.02
N VAL A 193 4.49 6.48 -30.41
CA VAL A 193 5.26 5.25 -30.43
C VAL A 193 4.34 4.17 -30.99
N ILE A 194 4.71 3.59 -32.13
CA ILE A 194 4.02 2.44 -32.70
C ILE A 194 4.92 1.23 -32.47
N ALA A 195 4.33 0.11 -32.04
CA ALA A 195 5.12 -1.06 -31.66
C ALA A 195 4.39 -2.37 -31.97
N CYS A 196 5.20 -3.39 -32.22
CA CYS A 196 4.82 -4.79 -32.33
C CYS A 196 5.50 -5.57 -31.21
N ILE A 197 4.71 -6.32 -30.43
CA ILE A 197 5.23 -7.26 -29.42
C ILE A 197 4.78 -8.68 -29.73
N GLY A 198 5.65 -9.65 -29.45
CA GLY A 198 5.31 -11.08 -29.46
C GLY A 198 5.51 -11.70 -28.07
N LYS A 199 5.34 -13.02 -27.99
CA LYS A 199 5.62 -13.79 -26.76
C LYS A 199 7.05 -13.59 -26.25
N GLY A 200 8.01 -13.40 -27.16
CA GLY A 200 9.43 -13.20 -26.88
C GLY A 200 9.85 -11.77 -26.51
N GLY A 201 8.92 -10.80 -26.46
CA GLY A 201 9.24 -9.39 -26.20
C GLY A 201 8.93 -8.48 -27.39
N VAL A 202 9.61 -7.34 -27.46
CA VAL A 202 9.47 -6.38 -28.58
C VAL A 202 10.03 -6.98 -29.87
N VAL A 203 9.24 -6.93 -30.93
CA VAL A 203 9.63 -7.32 -32.30
C VAL A 203 10.15 -6.11 -33.05
N HIS A 204 9.36 -5.03 -33.03
CA HIS A 204 9.72 -3.77 -33.67
C HIS A 204 8.99 -2.63 -32.99
N TYR A 205 9.60 -1.44 -32.98
CA TYR A 205 8.92 -0.21 -32.64
C TYR A 205 9.55 0.94 -33.39
N GLU A 206 8.77 1.98 -33.64
CA GLU A 206 9.18 3.22 -34.25
C GLU A 206 8.57 4.41 -33.48
N THR A 207 9.19 5.58 -33.62
CA THR A 207 8.73 6.80 -32.95
C THR A 207 8.55 7.91 -33.96
N LYS A 208 7.45 8.64 -33.87
CA LYS A 208 7.14 9.77 -34.75
C LYS A 208 6.60 10.95 -33.99
N LEU A 209 7.02 12.15 -34.40
CA LEU A 209 6.46 13.40 -33.90
C LEU A 209 5.16 13.72 -34.66
N GLY A 210 4.12 14.09 -33.93
CA GLY A 210 2.81 14.42 -34.51
C GLY A 210 1.88 13.22 -34.61
N SER A 211 0.88 13.31 -35.49
CA SER A 211 -0.16 12.28 -35.64
C SER A 211 0.22 11.23 -36.67
N ASN A 212 -0.06 9.95 -36.36
CA ASN A 212 0.04 8.86 -37.32
C ASN A 212 -1.17 8.83 -38.27
N LYS A 213 -0.92 8.38 -39.50
CA LYS A 213 -1.90 8.18 -40.57
C LYS A 213 -1.71 6.78 -41.12
N HIS A 214 -2.69 6.29 -41.88
CA HIS A 214 -2.63 4.96 -42.50
C HIS A 214 -1.33 4.69 -43.28
N VAL A 215 -0.78 5.69 -43.97
CA VAL A 215 0.48 5.54 -44.73
C VAL A 215 1.63 5.04 -43.85
N HIS A 216 1.83 5.66 -42.68
CA HIS A 216 2.93 5.25 -41.79
C HIS A 216 2.57 3.98 -41.01
N SER A 217 1.30 3.74 -40.68
CA SER A 217 0.90 2.45 -40.12
C SER A 217 1.25 1.30 -41.08
N ASN A 218 0.99 1.48 -42.36
CA ASN A 218 1.28 0.48 -43.40
C ASN A 218 2.79 0.32 -43.60
N GLU A 219 3.54 1.42 -43.70
CA GLU A 219 5.01 1.40 -43.77
C GLU A 219 5.63 0.65 -42.57
N PHE A 220 5.10 0.88 -41.36
CA PHE A 220 5.53 0.17 -40.16
C PHE A 220 5.23 -1.34 -40.22
N ILE A 221 4.08 -1.75 -40.77
CA ILE A 221 3.75 -3.18 -40.96
C ILE A 221 4.75 -3.80 -41.94
N GLN A 222 5.00 -3.17 -43.09
CA GLN A 222 5.98 -3.62 -44.07
C GLN A 222 7.38 -3.77 -43.44
N ASN A 223 7.86 -2.73 -42.73
CA ASN A 223 9.14 -2.75 -42.03
C ASN A 223 9.21 -3.82 -40.93
N THR A 224 8.09 -4.12 -40.28
CA THR A 224 8.00 -5.20 -39.29
C THR A 224 8.10 -6.56 -39.96
N LEU A 225 7.33 -6.81 -41.03
CA LEU A 225 7.29 -8.10 -41.73
C LEU A 225 8.64 -8.43 -42.38
N ARG A 226 9.34 -7.45 -42.95
CA ARG A 226 10.70 -7.62 -43.50
C ARG A 226 11.76 -8.07 -42.49
N LYS A 227 11.47 -8.05 -41.19
CA LYS A 227 12.36 -8.58 -40.15
C LYS A 227 12.24 -10.08 -39.95
N PHE A 228 11.22 -10.71 -40.53
CA PHE A 228 11.02 -12.16 -40.46
C PHE A 228 11.58 -12.81 -41.72
N GLU A 229 12.32 -13.90 -41.52
CA GLU A 229 12.83 -14.72 -42.64
C GLU A 229 11.68 -15.46 -43.35
N ASP A 230 10.67 -15.90 -42.57
CA ASP A 230 9.48 -16.56 -43.05
C ASP A 230 8.22 -15.80 -42.58
N VAL A 231 7.67 -15.01 -43.49
CA VAL A 231 6.45 -14.21 -43.24
C VAL A 231 5.19 -15.07 -43.19
N SER A 232 5.19 -16.26 -43.81
CA SER A 232 4.02 -17.16 -43.83
C SER A 232 3.62 -17.64 -42.43
N ASN A 233 4.61 -17.68 -41.52
CA ASN A 233 4.46 -18.07 -40.14
C ASN A 233 4.03 -16.90 -39.22
N VAL A 234 3.85 -15.69 -39.73
CA VAL A 234 3.58 -14.48 -38.92
C VAL A 234 2.11 -14.09 -38.98
N VAL A 235 1.55 -13.76 -37.81
CA VAL A 235 0.22 -13.16 -37.68
C VAL A 235 0.34 -11.79 -37.02
N VAL A 236 -0.12 -10.74 -37.70
CA VAL A 236 -0.22 -9.40 -37.15
C VAL A 236 -1.62 -9.18 -36.60
N VAL A 237 -1.71 -8.96 -35.29
CA VAL A 237 -2.95 -8.58 -34.60
C VAL A 237 -2.97 -7.08 -34.38
N LEU A 238 -4.02 -6.40 -34.83
CA LEU A 238 -4.20 -4.96 -34.65
C LEU A 238 -5.66 -4.59 -34.43
N ASP A 239 -5.90 -3.38 -33.91
CA ASP A 239 -7.25 -2.90 -33.62
C ASP A 239 -7.94 -2.31 -34.86
N ASN A 240 -9.12 -1.70 -34.66
CA ASN A 240 -9.92 -1.11 -35.73
C ASN A 240 -9.78 0.43 -35.79
N ALA A 241 -8.70 1.00 -35.25
CA ALA A 241 -8.48 2.44 -35.25
C ALA A 241 -8.37 3.00 -36.69
N PRO A 242 -8.74 4.27 -36.92
CA PRO A 242 -8.71 4.88 -38.25
C PRO A 242 -7.33 4.83 -38.94
N CYS A 243 -6.24 4.87 -38.17
CA CYS A 243 -4.87 4.70 -38.65
C CYS A 243 -4.60 3.31 -39.24
N HIS A 244 -5.35 2.28 -38.86
CA HIS A 244 -5.20 0.93 -39.37
C HIS A 244 -6.22 0.57 -40.45
N SER A 245 -7.10 1.49 -40.84
CA SER A 245 -8.23 1.24 -41.76
C SER A 245 -7.87 0.63 -43.12
N ARG A 246 -6.59 0.68 -43.52
CA ARG A 246 -6.09 0.17 -44.81
C ARG A 246 -4.95 -0.84 -44.63
N ALA A 247 -4.89 -1.51 -43.49
CA ALA A 247 -3.83 -2.48 -43.19
C ALA A 247 -3.85 -3.66 -44.18
N GLU A 248 -5.03 -4.07 -44.64
CA GLU A 248 -5.24 -5.16 -45.59
C GLU A 248 -4.43 -4.97 -46.87
N ALA A 249 -4.28 -3.73 -47.35
CA ALA A 249 -3.52 -3.41 -48.56
C ALA A 249 -2.05 -3.88 -48.50
N VAL A 250 -1.45 -3.94 -47.29
CA VAL A 250 -0.09 -4.47 -47.12
C VAL A 250 -0.05 -5.98 -47.37
N PHE A 251 -1.09 -6.70 -46.97
CA PHE A 251 -1.18 -8.16 -47.11
C PHE A 251 -1.67 -8.60 -48.50
N GLU A 252 -2.05 -7.65 -49.37
CA GLU A 252 -2.31 -7.90 -50.80
C GLU A 252 -1.01 -7.80 -51.63
N GLU A 253 0.05 -7.21 -51.08
CA GLU A 253 1.35 -7.11 -51.74
C GLU A 253 1.99 -8.50 -51.86
N PRO A 254 2.56 -8.88 -53.02
CA PRO A 254 3.18 -10.20 -53.21
C PRO A 254 4.26 -10.54 -52.18
N GLU A 255 4.97 -9.54 -51.66
CA GLU A 255 6.01 -9.70 -50.62
C GLU A 255 5.44 -10.19 -49.28
N PHE A 256 4.18 -9.88 -48.98
CA PHE A 256 3.56 -10.12 -47.68
C PHE A 256 2.27 -10.96 -47.73
N ALA A 257 1.88 -11.44 -48.92
CA ALA A 257 0.64 -12.18 -49.15
C ALA A 257 0.49 -13.45 -48.32
N GLU A 258 1.60 -14.06 -47.88
CA GLU A 258 1.58 -15.25 -47.03
C GLU A 258 1.42 -14.92 -45.53
N ALA A 259 1.71 -13.68 -45.13
CA ALA A 259 1.47 -13.22 -43.76
C ALA A 259 -0.02 -13.12 -43.47
N THR A 260 -0.41 -13.24 -42.20
CA THR A 260 -1.83 -13.21 -41.82
C THR A 260 -2.14 -11.94 -41.02
N LEU A 261 -3.13 -11.17 -41.47
CA LEU A 261 -3.74 -10.10 -40.67
C LEU A 261 -4.89 -10.64 -39.83
N LEU A 262 -4.94 -10.29 -38.55
CA LEU A 262 -6.05 -10.60 -37.66
C LEU A 262 -6.54 -9.35 -36.92
N ARG A 263 -7.73 -8.87 -37.28
CA ARG A 263 -8.37 -7.71 -36.63
C ARG A 263 -8.92 -8.10 -35.26
N LEU A 264 -8.63 -7.31 -34.23
CA LEU A 264 -9.24 -7.47 -32.92
C LEU A 264 -10.76 -7.30 -32.99
N GLY A 265 -11.46 -8.05 -32.14
CA GLY A 265 -12.87 -7.80 -31.88
C GLY A 265 -13.09 -6.34 -31.45
N PRO A 266 -14.23 -5.71 -31.82
CA PRO A 266 -14.48 -4.31 -31.52
C PRO A 266 -14.48 -4.05 -30.00
N TYR A 267 -13.99 -2.87 -29.61
CA TYR A 267 -13.94 -2.42 -28.21
C TYR A 267 -13.27 -3.42 -27.25
N SER A 268 -12.19 -4.08 -27.71
CA SER A 268 -11.55 -5.17 -26.96
C SER A 268 -10.07 -4.90 -26.60
N PRO A 269 -9.72 -3.74 -26.01
CA PRO A 269 -8.32 -3.44 -25.66
C PRO A 269 -7.74 -4.43 -24.64
N MET A 270 -8.58 -5.06 -23.81
CA MET A 270 -8.16 -6.08 -22.85
C MET A 270 -7.69 -7.40 -23.50
N LEU A 271 -8.04 -7.63 -24.77
CA LEU A 271 -7.53 -8.74 -25.58
C LEU A 271 -6.20 -8.38 -26.28
N ASN A 272 -5.76 -7.13 -26.18
CA ASN A 272 -4.51 -6.66 -26.76
C ASN A 272 -3.42 -6.53 -25.67
N PRO A 273 -2.44 -7.44 -25.57
CA PRO A 273 -1.44 -7.42 -24.51
C PRO A 273 -0.54 -6.17 -24.56
N ILE A 274 -0.38 -5.54 -25.72
CA ILE A 274 0.48 -4.35 -25.86
C ILE A 274 -0.08 -3.14 -25.12
N GLU A 275 -1.38 -3.05 -24.92
CA GLU A 275 -2.02 -1.99 -24.14
C GLU A 275 -1.48 -1.95 -22.70
N ASN A 276 -1.25 -3.13 -22.11
CA ASN A 276 -0.65 -3.25 -20.79
C ASN A 276 0.84 -2.91 -20.78
N VAL A 277 1.56 -3.25 -21.85
CA VAL A 277 2.97 -2.84 -22.02
C VAL A 277 3.07 -1.32 -22.16
N PHE A 278 2.16 -0.70 -22.92
CA PHE A 278 2.06 0.76 -23.04
C PHE A 278 1.67 1.44 -21.74
N SER A 279 0.81 0.83 -20.91
CA SER A 279 0.51 1.33 -19.58
C SER A 279 1.77 1.41 -18.70
N ALA A 280 2.56 0.33 -18.67
CA ALA A 280 3.84 0.28 -17.95
C ALA A 280 4.84 1.32 -18.51
N PHE A 281 4.95 1.41 -19.84
CA PHE A 281 5.80 2.38 -20.51
C PHE A 281 5.40 3.82 -20.18
N LYS A 282 4.11 4.18 -20.26
CA LYS A 282 3.59 5.51 -19.87
C LYS A 282 3.88 5.82 -18.41
N SER A 283 3.85 4.83 -17.52
CA SER A 283 4.24 5.02 -16.12
C SER A 283 5.72 5.40 -16.01
N ALA A 284 6.61 4.67 -16.69
CA ALA A 284 8.04 4.98 -16.72
C ALA A 284 8.33 6.36 -17.34
N VAL A 285 7.61 6.74 -18.40
CA VAL A 285 7.69 8.07 -19.01
C VAL A 285 7.29 9.15 -17.99
N LYS A 286 6.19 8.98 -17.25
CA LYS A 286 5.76 9.94 -16.22
C LYS A 286 6.83 10.15 -15.14
N ASP A 287 7.52 9.09 -14.75
CA ASP A 287 8.62 9.17 -13.77
C ASP A 287 9.84 9.88 -14.37
N PHE A 288 10.25 9.53 -15.60
CA PHE A 288 11.33 10.21 -16.32
C PHE A 288 11.07 11.72 -16.47
N MET A 289 9.88 12.11 -16.92
CA MET A 289 9.49 13.52 -17.08
C MET A 289 9.46 14.26 -15.74
N THR A 290 9.21 13.54 -14.64
CA THR A 290 9.23 14.12 -13.29
C THR A 290 10.66 14.35 -12.82
N VAL A 291 11.56 13.38 -13.02
CA VAL A 291 12.98 13.48 -12.65
C VAL A 291 13.69 14.55 -13.48
N LYS A 292 13.48 14.55 -14.80
CA LYS A 292 14.11 15.48 -15.75
C LYS A 292 13.46 16.85 -15.82
N ARG A 293 12.48 17.15 -14.96
CA ARG A 293 11.67 18.37 -15.05
C ARG A 293 12.50 19.65 -15.04
N ALA A 294 13.51 19.75 -14.18
CA ALA A 294 14.35 20.94 -14.10
C ALA A 294 15.13 21.16 -15.40
N GLU A 295 15.68 20.10 -15.97
CA GLU A 295 16.42 20.14 -17.25
C GLU A 295 15.50 20.45 -18.44
N ILE A 296 14.27 19.93 -18.44
CA ILE A 296 13.27 20.23 -19.47
C ILE A 296 12.92 21.73 -19.46
N ILE A 297 12.80 22.35 -18.28
CA ILE A 297 12.49 23.78 -18.14
C ILE A 297 13.70 24.65 -18.52
N ALA A 298 14.92 24.22 -18.20
CA ALA A 298 16.14 24.96 -18.46
C ALA A 298 16.59 24.81 -19.93
N VAL A 299 15.99 25.61 -20.83
CA VAL A 299 16.34 25.62 -22.25
C VAL A 299 17.71 26.31 -22.45
N PRO A 300 18.71 25.62 -23.04
CA PRO A 300 20.02 26.20 -23.29
C PRO A 300 19.97 27.38 -24.30
N PRO A 301 20.85 28.38 -24.17
CA PRO A 301 21.03 29.41 -25.18
C PRO A 301 21.34 28.80 -26.55
N GLY A 302 20.76 29.36 -27.61
CA GLY A 302 20.98 28.89 -28.99
C GLY A 302 20.14 27.67 -29.42
N THR A 303 19.31 27.10 -28.54
CA THR A 303 18.37 26.01 -28.90
C THR A 303 16.93 26.49 -28.82
N THR A 304 16.11 26.17 -29.82
CA THR A 304 14.67 26.47 -29.74
C THR A 304 13.99 25.62 -28.66
N MET A 305 12.99 26.19 -27.97
CA MET A 305 12.21 25.43 -26.97
C MET A 305 11.65 24.13 -27.56
N LYS A 306 11.18 24.18 -28.82
CA LYS A 306 10.65 23.02 -29.54
C LYS A 306 11.69 21.91 -29.69
N ALA A 307 12.89 22.23 -30.18
CA ALA A 307 13.95 21.24 -30.37
C ALA A 307 14.41 20.63 -29.04
N HIS A 308 14.58 21.46 -27.99
CA HIS A 308 14.95 20.98 -26.65
C HIS A 308 13.90 20.03 -26.08
N HIS A 309 12.63 20.40 -26.17
CA HIS A 309 11.49 19.59 -25.72
C HIS A 309 11.36 18.27 -26.49
N GLN A 310 11.49 18.30 -27.81
CA GLN A 310 11.43 17.11 -28.66
C GLN A 310 12.53 16.11 -28.31
N ARG A 311 13.75 16.60 -28.00
CA ARG A 311 14.87 15.74 -27.58
C ARG A 311 14.52 14.89 -26.35
N PHE A 312 13.88 15.46 -25.33
CA PHE A 312 13.48 14.70 -24.14
C PHE A 312 12.37 13.68 -24.43
N LEU A 313 11.42 14.02 -25.32
CA LEU A 313 10.40 13.07 -25.74
C LEU A 313 11.05 11.88 -26.44
N LEU A 314 11.89 12.11 -27.45
CA LEU A 314 12.59 11.06 -28.18
C LEU A 314 13.48 10.22 -27.27
N GLN A 315 14.26 10.87 -26.40
CA GLN A 315 15.10 10.20 -25.42
C GLN A 315 14.29 9.26 -24.52
N ALA A 316 13.13 9.70 -24.03
CA ALA A 316 12.27 8.86 -23.20
C ALA A 316 11.79 7.61 -23.94
N ALA A 317 11.35 7.72 -25.20
CA ALA A 317 10.90 6.56 -25.96
C ALA A 317 12.06 5.59 -26.24
N GLN A 318 13.18 6.12 -26.76
CA GLN A 318 14.33 5.32 -27.16
C GLN A 318 14.98 4.58 -25.99
N THR A 319 15.02 5.19 -24.80
CA THR A 319 15.65 4.57 -23.62
C THR A 319 14.69 3.72 -22.80
N LEU A 320 13.42 4.13 -22.67
CA LEU A 320 12.50 3.47 -21.73
C LEU A 320 11.71 2.35 -22.39
N PHE A 321 11.31 2.48 -23.65
CA PHE A 321 10.49 1.45 -24.29
C PHE A 321 11.17 0.07 -24.30
N PRO A 322 12.40 -0.09 -24.83
CA PRO A 322 13.09 -1.39 -24.80
C PRO A 322 13.41 -1.88 -23.39
N ARG A 323 13.61 -0.96 -22.44
CA ARG A 323 13.89 -1.30 -21.03
C ARG A 323 12.64 -1.82 -20.29
N VAL A 324 11.46 -1.30 -20.64
CA VAL A 324 10.19 -1.67 -20.00
C VAL A 324 9.59 -2.90 -20.66
N ALA A 325 9.54 -2.93 -21.99
CA ALA A 325 8.92 -3.99 -22.79
C ALA A 325 9.80 -5.26 -22.86
N THR A 326 10.22 -5.75 -21.69
CA THR A 326 11.01 -6.97 -21.54
C THR A 326 10.21 -8.21 -21.97
N PRO A 327 10.87 -9.31 -22.36
CA PRO A 327 10.20 -10.58 -22.66
C PRO A 327 9.29 -11.05 -21.51
N THR A 328 9.73 -10.89 -20.27
CA THR A 328 8.97 -11.25 -19.07
C THR A 328 7.69 -10.42 -18.93
N LEU A 329 7.78 -9.10 -19.14
CA LEU A 329 6.59 -8.24 -19.09
C LEU A 329 5.62 -8.59 -20.23
N CYS A 330 6.11 -8.73 -21.46
CA CYS A 330 5.27 -9.08 -22.61
C CYS A 330 4.56 -10.43 -22.42
N SER A 331 5.28 -11.45 -21.94
CA SER A 331 4.70 -12.73 -21.56
C SER A 331 3.66 -12.62 -20.45
N SER A 332 3.89 -11.76 -19.45
CA SER A 332 2.92 -11.49 -18.40
C SER A 332 1.67 -10.78 -18.93
N CYS A 333 1.83 -9.80 -19.82
CA CYS A 333 0.71 -9.10 -20.44
C CYS A 333 -0.10 -10.03 -21.37
N TYR A 334 0.56 -10.93 -22.10
CA TYR A 334 -0.09 -11.97 -22.88
C TYR A 334 -0.91 -12.93 -22.01
N ARG A 335 -0.34 -13.42 -20.91
CA ARG A 335 -1.10 -14.28 -19.97
C ARG A 335 -2.34 -13.56 -19.40
N HIS A 336 -2.32 -12.23 -19.33
CA HIS A 336 -3.42 -11.43 -18.81
C HIS A 336 -4.61 -11.45 -19.74
N THR A 337 -4.37 -11.49 -21.05
CA THR A 337 -5.46 -11.59 -22.01
C THR A 337 -6.20 -12.94 -21.90
N LEU A 338 -5.53 -14.00 -21.42
CA LEU A 338 -6.12 -15.33 -21.29
C LEU A 338 -7.29 -15.39 -20.30
N SER A 339 -7.30 -14.59 -19.22
CA SER A 339 -8.46 -14.55 -18.30
C SER A 339 -9.72 -14.05 -19.02
N PHE A 340 -9.56 -13.13 -19.96
CA PHE A 340 -10.63 -12.60 -20.79
C PHE A 340 -11.08 -13.56 -21.89
N HIS A 341 -10.23 -14.50 -22.32
CA HIS A 341 -10.63 -15.52 -23.30
C HIS A 341 -11.78 -16.40 -22.77
N VAL A 342 -11.79 -16.68 -21.45
CA VAL A 342 -12.88 -17.43 -20.80
C VAL A 342 -14.19 -16.66 -20.91
N LYS A 343 -14.19 -15.37 -20.54
CA LYS A 343 -15.35 -14.48 -20.64
C LYS A 343 -15.89 -14.39 -22.09
N VAL A 344 -14.98 -14.24 -23.07
CA VAL A 344 -15.35 -14.21 -24.49
C VAL A 344 -15.99 -15.53 -24.95
N THR A 345 -15.48 -16.68 -24.48
CA THR A 345 -16.03 -18.00 -24.81
C THR A 345 -17.45 -18.15 -24.27
N GLY A 346 -17.70 -17.67 -23.05
CA GLY A 346 -19.01 -17.66 -22.41
C GLY A 346 -19.99 -16.60 -22.91
N LEU A 347 -19.59 -15.75 -23.88
CA LEU A 347 -20.34 -14.56 -24.32
C LEU A 347 -20.72 -13.62 -23.15
N GLU A 348 -19.85 -13.56 -22.15
CA GLU A 348 -20.02 -12.69 -20.99
C GLU A 348 -19.73 -11.23 -21.35
N ASP A 349 -20.21 -10.31 -20.51
CA ASP A 349 -19.87 -8.90 -20.62
C ASP A 349 -18.38 -8.70 -20.35
N MET A 350 -17.73 -7.95 -21.23
CA MET A 350 -16.32 -7.66 -21.10
C MET A 350 -16.14 -6.38 -20.29
N PRO A 351 -15.35 -6.40 -19.22
CA PRO A 351 -15.09 -5.21 -18.43
C PRO A 351 -13.98 -4.37 -19.08
N VAL A 352 -14.06 -3.04 -18.96
CA VAL A 352 -12.95 -2.15 -19.32
C VAL A 352 -12.40 -1.49 -18.06
N GLY A 353 -11.07 -1.49 -17.92
CA GLY A 353 -10.43 -0.90 -16.74
C GLY A 353 -10.55 -1.75 -15.48
N GLU A 354 -10.90 -3.03 -15.58
CA GLU A 354 -10.55 -3.99 -14.53
C GLU A 354 -9.05 -3.80 -14.22
N PRO A 355 -8.67 -3.62 -12.94
CA PRO A 355 -7.26 -3.50 -12.59
C PRO A 355 -6.52 -4.66 -13.24
N ILE A 356 -5.31 -4.41 -13.72
CA ILE A 356 -4.42 -5.49 -14.16
C ILE A 356 -4.29 -6.46 -12.98
N GLU A 357 -5.06 -7.53 -12.98
CA GLU A 357 -4.68 -8.75 -12.32
C GLU A 357 -3.54 -9.29 -13.15
N VAL A 358 -2.35 -8.71 -12.92
CA VAL A 358 -1.09 -9.22 -13.48
C VAL A 358 -1.16 -10.72 -13.22
N PRO A 359 -1.23 -11.56 -14.26
CA PRO A 359 -1.42 -12.99 -14.12
C PRO A 359 -0.36 -13.44 -13.16
N GLU A 360 -0.81 -14.05 -12.08
CA GLU A 360 -0.02 -14.26 -10.88
C GLU A 360 1.43 -14.64 -11.23
N LEU A 361 2.33 -13.66 -11.08
CA LEU A 361 3.46 -13.90 -10.19
C LEU A 361 2.82 -14.54 -8.97
N MET A 362 3.01 -15.86 -8.77
CA MET A 362 2.37 -16.63 -7.70
C MET A 362 2.12 -15.75 -6.48
N LYS A 363 0.85 -15.35 -6.28
CA LYS A 363 0.52 -14.40 -5.22
C LYS A 363 0.39 -15.19 -3.94
N LEU A 364 1.50 -15.29 -3.21
CA LEU A 364 1.48 -15.83 -1.87
C LEU A 364 0.82 -14.83 -0.93
N ARG A 365 -0.45 -15.08 -0.56
CA ARG A 365 -1.14 -14.30 0.46
C ARG A 365 -0.68 -14.77 1.84
N ILE A 366 -0.10 -13.86 2.61
CA ILE A 366 0.33 -14.13 3.98
C ILE A 366 -0.47 -13.24 4.94
N LEU A 367 -0.97 -13.82 6.02
CA LEU A 367 -1.70 -13.13 7.07
C LEU A 367 -0.86 -13.09 8.35
N THR A 368 -0.78 -11.95 9.02
CA THR A 368 -0.14 -11.86 10.34
C THR A 368 -0.99 -11.04 11.30
N PHE A 369 -1.13 -11.49 12.55
CA PHE A 369 -1.87 -10.79 13.60
C PHE A 369 -1.30 -11.06 14.99
N ASN A 370 -1.22 -10.01 15.81
CA ASN A 370 -1.17 -10.14 17.27
C ASN A 370 -2.60 -10.42 17.77
N VAL A 371 -2.86 -11.63 18.25
CA VAL A 371 -4.19 -12.12 18.63
C VAL A 371 -4.35 -12.07 20.16
N PHE A 372 -4.21 -10.87 20.73
CA PHE A 372 -4.49 -10.64 22.15
C PHE A 372 -5.85 -9.98 22.33
N PHE A 373 -6.83 -10.74 22.82
CA PHE A 373 -8.15 -10.22 23.17
C PHE A 373 -8.45 -10.45 24.65
N ASP A 374 -8.85 -9.37 25.33
CA ASP A 374 -9.49 -9.46 26.64
C ASP A 374 -10.74 -10.37 26.59
N ALA A 375 -11.30 -10.72 27.74
CA ALA A 375 -12.46 -11.62 27.79
C ALA A 375 -13.72 -11.02 27.12
N VAL A 376 -13.79 -9.69 26.94
CA VAL A 376 -14.98 -8.99 26.46
C VAL A 376 -15.03 -9.01 24.94
N GLY A 377 -15.99 -9.78 24.41
CA GLY A 377 -16.19 -9.90 22.97
C GLY A 377 -15.12 -10.73 22.25
N ARG A 378 -14.26 -11.45 23.00
CA ARG A 378 -13.27 -12.40 22.45
C ARG A 378 -13.89 -13.31 21.41
N SER A 379 -15.00 -13.97 21.76
CA SER A 379 -15.70 -14.91 20.86
C SER A 379 -16.12 -14.26 19.54
N VAL A 380 -16.68 -13.04 19.59
CA VAL A 380 -17.13 -12.31 18.38
C VAL A 380 -15.93 -11.92 17.50
N ARG A 381 -14.84 -11.44 18.12
CA ARG A 381 -13.61 -11.06 17.41
C ARG A 381 -12.90 -12.27 16.81
N MET A 382 -12.82 -13.39 17.54
CA MET A 382 -12.26 -14.64 17.03
C MET A 382 -13.09 -15.18 15.86
N LYS A 383 -14.43 -15.13 15.92
CA LYS A 383 -15.31 -15.48 14.79
C LYS A 383 -15.13 -14.54 13.59
N ALA A 384 -14.89 -13.25 13.82
CA ALA A 384 -14.59 -12.31 12.74
C ALA A 384 -13.22 -12.60 12.11
N LEU A 385 -12.22 -12.95 12.93
CA LEU A 385 -10.89 -13.36 12.45
C LEU A 385 -10.98 -14.66 11.62
N GLY A 386 -11.76 -15.65 12.06
CA GLY A 386 -12.04 -16.86 11.29
C GLY A 386 -12.67 -16.55 9.92
N ARG A 387 -13.74 -15.74 9.89
CA ARG A 387 -14.37 -15.29 8.64
C ARG A 387 -13.40 -14.53 7.72
N LEU A 388 -12.48 -13.74 8.29
CA LEU A 388 -11.45 -13.05 7.54
C LEU A 388 -10.46 -14.04 6.91
N VAL A 389 -10.03 -15.06 7.65
CA VAL A 389 -9.18 -16.14 7.13
C VAL A 389 -9.88 -16.88 6.00
N GLU A 390 -11.15 -17.25 6.18
CA GLU A 390 -11.96 -17.93 5.17
C GLU A 390 -12.13 -17.11 3.88
N HIS A 391 -12.39 -15.81 4.02
CA HIS A 391 -12.57 -14.89 2.89
C HIS A 391 -11.24 -14.61 2.17
N MET A 392 -10.18 -14.34 2.92
CA MET A 392 -8.88 -13.95 2.37
C MET A 392 -8.05 -15.12 1.88
N ARG A 393 -8.36 -16.37 2.28
CA ARG A 393 -7.65 -17.61 1.95
C ARG A 393 -6.12 -17.45 1.91
N PRO A 394 -5.48 -17.03 3.02
CA PRO A 394 -4.04 -16.89 3.07
C PRO A 394 -3.36 -18.27 2.96
N ALA A 395 -2.23 -18.30 2.25
CA ALA A 395 -1.38 -19.47 2.10
C ALA A 395 -0.55 -19.74 3.37
N VAL A 396 -0.21 -18.68 4.12
CA VAL A 396 0.48 -18.77 5.41
C VAL A 396 -0.12 -17.78 6.39
N ILE A 397 -0.27 -18.19 7.66
CA ILE A 397 -0.80 -17.36 8.75
C ILE A 397 0.21 -17.37 9.90
N GLY A 398 0.60 -16.19 10.38
CA GLY A 398 1.37 -16.02 11.61
C GLY A 398 0.53 -15.35 12.69
N PHE A 399 0.25 -16.06 13.78
CA PHE A 399 -0.38 -15.48 14.96
C PHE A 399 0.62 -15.31 16.08
N GLN A 400 0.73 -14.08 16.56
CA GLN A 400 1.50 -13.73 17.75
C GLN A 400 0.52 -13.57 18.94
N GLU A 401 0.98 -13.78 20.18
CA GLU A 401 0.16 -13.62 21.40
C GLU A 401 -1.06 -14.55 21.49
N LEU A 402 -1.01 -15.72 20.85
CA LEU A 402 -2.13 -16.64 20.82
C LEU A 402 -2.27 -17.38 22.15
N THR A 403 -3.47 -17.41 22.74
CA THR A 403 -3.76 -18.22 23.94
C THR A 403 -4.39 -19.56 23.55
N ARG A 404 -4.38 -20.56 24.46
CA ARG A 404 -5.04 -21.85 24.21
C ARG A 404 -6.53 -21.68 23.93
N GLU A 405 -7.22 -20.79 24.65
CA GLU A 405 -8.65 -20.54 24.46
C GLU A 405 -8.93 -19.89 23.10
N ALA A 406 -8.09 -18.95 22.67
CA ALA A 406 -8.19 -18.35 21.34
C ALA A 406 -7.94 -19.39 20.24
N LEU A 407 -6.96 -20.28 20.43
CA LEU A 407 -6.69 -21.38 19.52
C LEU A 407 -7.87 -22.37 19.47
N THR A 408 -8.50 -22.73 20.60
CA THR A 408 -9.68 -23.62 20.60
C THR A 408 -10.86 -23.02 19.84
N LEU A 409 -11.09 -21.70 19.97
CA LEU A 409 -12.13 -20.99 19.22
C LEU A 409 -11.84 -20.95 17.71
N LEU A 410 -10.56 -20.91 17.30
CA LEU A 410 -10.12 -21.05 15.90
C LEU A 410 -10.19 -22.51 15.41
N LYS A 411 -9.88 -23.48 16.27
CA LYS A 411 -9.81 -24.92 15.92
C LYS A 411 -11.16 -25.56 15.63
N ALA A 412 -12.26 -24.99 16.14
CA ALA A 412 -13.60 -25.35 15.68
C ALA A 412 -13.79 -25.14 14.16
N GLN A 413 -12.82 -24.49 13.49
CA GLN A 413 -12.84 -24.15 12.07
C GLN A 413 -11.58 -24.61 11.30
N VAL A 414 -10.48 -25.07 11.95
CA VAL A 414 -9.21 -25.46 11.28
C VAL A 414 -8.38 -26.50 12.09
N ASN A 415 -7.81 -27.54 11.45
CA ASN A 415 -7.03 -28.62 12.08
C ASN A 415 -5.56 -28.28 12.37
N THR A 416 -5.07 -28.43 13.63
CA THR A 416 -3.63 -28.46 14.02
C THR A 416 -3.39 -28.94 15.47
N ALA A 417 -2.17 -29.37 15.82
CA ALA A 417 -1.73 -29.77 17.17
C ALA A 417 -1.02 -28.61 17.95
N PRO A 418 -1.21 -28.46 19.28
CA PRO A 418 -0.62 -27.35 20.06
C PRO A 418 0.73 -27.71 20.74
N PRO A 419 1.69 -26.77 20.84
CA PRO A 419 2.90 -26.94 21.65
C PRO A 419 2.69 -26.66 23.16
N PHE A 420 3.72 -27.02 23.94
CA PHE A 420 3.74 -27.10 25.41
C PHE A 420 3.81 -25.72 26.11
N GLN A 421 3.15 -25.67 27.29
CA GLN A 421 3.46 -24.87 28.48
C GLN A 421 3.61 -23.31 28.52
N GLU A 422 2.86 -22.46 27.79
CA GLU A 422 2.78 -21.01 28.17
C GLU A 422 1.37 -20.36 28.07
N THR A 423 1.21 -19.18 28.70
CA THR A 423 -0.01 -18.33 28.73
C THR A 423 -0.35 -17.68 27.38
N TYR A 424 0.65 -17.47 26.52
CA TYR A 424 0.52 -17.02 25.14
C TYR A 424 1.71 -17.59 24.36
N PHE A 425 1.54 -17.86 23.07
CA PHE A 425 2.62 -18.40 22.22
C PHE A 425 2.49 -17.86 20.79
N VAL A 426 3.48 -18.17 19.95
CA VAL A 426 3.48 -17.80 18.54
C VAL A 426 3.16 -19.04 17.69
N ALA A 427 2.35 -18.89 16.64
CA ALA A 427 1.92 -19.99 15.79
C ALA A 427 2.04 -19.65 14.31
N LEU A 428 2.50 -20.63 13.53
CA LEU A 428 2.43 -20.62 12.06
C LEU A 428 1.43 -21.67 11.58
N PHE A 429 0.61 -21.27 10.61
CA PHE A 429 -0.27 -22.17 9.87
C PHE A 429 0.02 -22.03 8.39
N SER A 430 -0.06 -23.11 7.64
CA SER A 430 0.06 -23.07 6.19
C SER A 430 -0.99 -23.91 5.50
N ALA A 431 -1.50 -23.38 4.39
CA ALA A 431 -2.27 -24.14 3.41
C ALA A 431 -1.36 -24.78 2.34
N LEU A 432 -0.05 -24.56 2.42
CA LEU A 432 0.97 -25.12 1.54
C LEU A 432 1.68 -26.31 2.21
N PRO A 433 2.35 -27.19 1.43
CA PRO A 433 3.17 -28.24 2.00
C PRO A 433 4.29 -27.67 2.87
N VAL A 434 4.29 -28.08 4.15
CA VAL A 434 5.32 -27.71 5.11
C VAL A 434 6.46 -28.72 5.02
N LEU A 435 7.66 -28.24 4.73
CA LEU A 435 8.87 -29.05 4.61
C LEU A 435 9.65 -29.14 5.92
N SER A 436 9.63 -28.07 6.72
CA SER A 436 10.20 -28.03 8.07
C SER A 436 9.50 -27.00 8.94
N LEU A 437 9.52 -27.22 10.26
CA LEU A 437 9.01 -26.30 11.26
C LEU A 437 9.93 -26.37 12.48
N GLU A 438 10.41 -25.22 12.93
CA GLU A 438 11.39 -25.10 14.00
C GLU A 438 11.04 -23.95 14.95
N THR A 439 11.42 -24.09 16.21
CA THR A 439 11.22 -23.07 17.24
C THR A 439 12.56 -22.74 17.88
N HIS A 440 12.87 -21.45 17.96
CA HIS A 440 14.14 -20.90 18.44
C HIS A 440 13.86 -19.93 19.60
N PRO A 441 14.03 -20.34 20.87
CA PRO A 441 13.83 -19.46 22.01
C PRO A 441 14.96 -18.41 22.10
N PHE A 442 14.62 -17.15 22.40
CA PHE A 442 15.65 -16.12 22.57
C PHE A 442 16.28 -16.20 23.96
N ALA A 443 17.61 -16.24 24.02
CA ALA A 443 18.33 -16.32 25.30
C ALA A 443 18.18 -15.05 26.16
N ASN A 444 17.86 -13.91 25.56
CA ASN A 444 17.82 -12.59 26.21
C ASN A 444 16.38 -12.10 26.52
N THR A 445 15.46 -13.02 26.77
CA THR A 445 14.05 -12.70 27.05
C THR A 445 13.70 -12.75 28.54
N GLY A 446 12.93 -11.76 29.00
CA GLY A 446 12.25 -11.81 30.30
C GLY A 446 10.82 -12.36 30.22
N MET A 447 10.30 -12.56 29.00
CA MET A 447 8.91 -12.91 28.71
C MET A 447 8.76 -14.19 27.84
N GLY A 448 9.76 -15.08 27.85
CA GLY A 448 9.70 -16.36 27.11
C GLY A 448 9.60 -16.21 25.59
N ARG A 449 10.15 -15.14 25.01
CA ARG A 449 10.03 -14.88 23.57
C ARG A 449 10.75 -15.93 22.73
N GLU A 450 10.12 -16.31 21.63
CA GLU A 450 10.64 -17.29 20.68
C GLU A 450 10.43 -16.85 19.22
N LEU A 451 11.23 -17.41 18.31
CA LEU A 451 11.07 -17.33 16.86
C LEU A 451 10.62 -18.70 16.34
N VAL A 452 9.48 -18.76 15.68
CA VAL A 452 9.02 -19.96 14.96
C VAL A 452 9.33 -19.78 13.48
N VAL A 453 10.02 -20.74 12.86
CA VAL A 453 10.39 -20.73 11.44
C VAL A 453 9.80 -21.93 10.73
N MET A 454 9.13 -21.70 9.61
CA MET A 454 8.52 -22.74 8.77
C MET A 454 9.07 -22.65 7.35
N GLU A 455 9.51 -23.77 6.79
CA GLU A 455 9.80 -23.88 5.36
C GLU A 455 8.57 -24.43 4.64
N VAL A 456 8.09 -23.72 3.61
CA VAL A 456 6.96 -24.15 2.80
C VAL A 456 7.35 -24.31 1.35
N GLU A 457 6.71 -25.23 0.65
CA GLU A 457 6.80 -25.36 -0.81
C GLU A 457 5.77 -24.44 -1.47
N ALA A 458 6.22 -23.26 -1.91
CA ALA A 458 5.37 -22.23 -2.51
C ALA A 458 4.94 -22.59 -3.95
N ALA A 459 5.74 -23.42 -4.63
CA ALA A 459 5.48 -23.99 -5.94
C ALA A 459 6.23 -25.32 -6.06
N PRO A 460 5.88 -26.20 -7.01
CA PRO A 460 6.70 -27.37 -7.32
C PRO A 460 8.17 -26.98 -7.50
N GLY A 461 9.03 -27.49 -6.62
CA GLY A 461 10.46 -27.21 -6.63
C GLY A 461 10.87 -25.80 -6.17
N LYS A 462 9.98 -24.99 -5.58
CA LYS A 462 10.29 -23.66 -5.05
C LYS A 462 9.92 -23.56 -3.57
N THR A 463 10.91 -23.29 -2.71
CA THR A 463 10.70 -23.20 -1.25
C THR A 463 10.75 -21.77 -0.75
N LEU A 464 10.10 -21.49 0.38
CA LEU A 464 10.11 -20.20 1.07
C LEU A 464 10.21 -20.42 2.58
N TYR A 465 11.11 -19.69 3.24
CA TYR A 465 11.14 -19.63 4.70
C TYR A 465 10.20 -18.56 5.22
N VAL A 466 9.39 -18.89 6.22
CA VAL A 466 8.49 -17.95 6.90
C VAL A 466 8.77 -18.02 8.40
N GLY A 467 9.29 -16.93 8.94
CA GLY A 467 9.54 -16.77 10.37
C GLY A 467 8.48 -15.90 11.02
N THR A 468 8.12 -16.20 12.27
CA THR A 468 7.29 -15.34 13.09
C THR A 468 7.73 -15.29 14.54
N SER A 469 7.58 -14.12 15.16
CA SER A 469 7.94 -13.94 16.56
C SER A 469 7.15 -12.82 17.20
N HIS A 470 6.94 -12.93 18.51
CA HIS A 470 6.58 -11.80 19.35
C HIS A 470 7.84 -11.33 20.09
N LEU A 471 8.40 -10.21 19.68
CA LEU A 471 9.59 -9.64 20.32
C LEU A 471 9.23 -9.02 21.69
N GLU A 472 10.23 -8.69 22.50
CA GLU A 472 10.05 -7.97 23.77
C GLU A 472 9.27 -6.67 23.57
N SER A 473 8.15 -6.46 24.26
CA SER A 473 7.18 -5.40 23.89
C SER A 473 7.22 -4.15 24.76
N LEU A 474 7.95 -4.17 25.90
CA LEU A 474 8.01 -3.03 26.80
C LEU A 474 9.11 -2.02 26.38
N PRO A 475 8.91 -0.70 26.59
CA PRO A 475 9.88 0.33 26.19
C PRO A 475 11.27 0.15 26.78
N GLN A 476 11.38 -0.32 28.03
CA GLN A 476 12.66 -0.58 28.70
C GLN A 476 13.47 -1.73 28.07
N PHE A 477 12.85 -2.59 27.26
CA PHE A 477 13.50 -3.73 26.62
C PHE A 477 13.91 -3.46 25.17
N ALA A 478 14.21 -2.19 24.83
CA ALA A 478 14.67 -1.78 23.51
C ALA A 478 15.90 -2.56 23.01
N ALA A 479 16.93 -2.73 23.86
CA ALA A 479 18.13 -3.47 23.50
C ALA A 479 17.88 -4.97 23.27
N PRO A 480 17.20 -5.69 24.19
CA PRO A 480 16.74 -7.06 23.94
C PRO A 480 15.92 -7.20 22.65
N ARG A 481 14.90 -6.35 22.44
CA ARG A 481 14.03 -6.38 21.25
C ARG A 481 14.83 -6.22 19.95
N VAL A 482 15.75 -5.25 19.90
CA VAL A 482 16.62 -5.04 18.72
C VAL A 482 17.55 -6.22 18.48
N SER A 483 18.11 -6.80 19.54
CA SER A 483 18.94 -8.00 19.45
C SER A 483 18.15 -9.19 18.90
N GLN A 484 16.94 -9.42 19.40
CA GLN A 484 16.04 -10.51 18.95
C GLN A 484 15.63 -10.33 17.48
N LEU A 485 15.35 -9.10 17.04
CA LEU A 485 15.09 -8.82 15.64
C LEU A 485 16.29 -9.13 14.76
N ARG A 486 17.50 -8.70 15.16
CA ARG A 486 18.74 -9.00 14.43
C ARG A 486 18.97 -10.50 14.33
N GLU A 487 18.86 -11.21 15.46
CA GLU A 487 19.00 -12.67 15.54
C GLU A 487 18.01 -13.37 14.60
N SER A 488 16.74 -12.94 14.59
CA SER A 488 15.71 -13.49 13.70
C SER A 488 16.06 -13.32 12.21
N LEU A 489 16.50 -12.13 11.82
CA LEU A 489 16.86 -11.84 10.43
C LEU A 489 18.14 -12.56 10.01
N THR A 490 19.12 -12.68 10.90
CA THR A 490 20.35 -13.45 10.68
C THR A 490 20.02 -14.93 10.47
N LEU A 491 19.22 -15.53 11.35
CA LEU A 491 18.84 -16.94 11.25
C LEU A 491 18.11 -17.22 9.93
N LEU A 492 17.13 -16.40 9.55
CA LEU A 492 16.42 -16.54 8.28
C LEU A 492 17.35 -16.40 7.07
N ARG A 493 18.26 -15.42 7.09
CA ARG A 493 19.26 -15.23 6.02
C ARG A 493 20.17 -16.45 5.89
N ASP A 494 20.64 -17.00 7.00
CA ASP A 494 21.56 -18.13 7.00
C ASP A 494 20.86 -19.39 6.48
N ARG A 495 19.56 -19.57 6.74
CA ARG A 495 18.73 -20.63 6.14
C ARG A 495 18.63 -20.51 4.63
N VAL A 496 18.35 -19.30 4.13
CA VAL A 496 18.31 -19.04 2.68
C VAL A 496 19.68 -19.32 2.05
N ASN A 497 20.78 -18.86 2.64
CA ASN A 497 22.13 -19.07 2.12
C ASN A 497 22.54 -20.55 2.11
N ASN A 498 22.24 -21.29 3.18
CA ASN A 498 22.54 -22.71 3.28
C ASN A 498 21.74 -23.55 2.26
N SER A 499 20.51 -23.15 1.96
CA SER A 499 19.70 -23.76 0.89
C SER A 499 20.33 -23.55 -0.50
N ALA A 500 20.87 -22.34 -0.77
CA ALA A 500 21.53 -22.02 -2.03
C ALA A 500 22.86 -22.77 -2.22
N TYR A 501 23.60 -23.01 -1.12
CA TYR A 501 24.87 -23.76 -1.14
C TYR A 501 24.67 -25.25 -1.44
N LYS A 502 23.59 -25.86 -0.92
CA LYS A 502 23.20 -27.24 -1.25
C LYS A 502 22.81 -27.40 -2.73
N GLY A 503 22.22 -26.36 -3.34
CA GLY A 503 21.88 -26.35 -4.77
C GLY A 503 23.10 -26.38 -5.70
N LYS A 504 24.19 -25.68 -5.35
CA LYS A 504 25.43 -25.66 -6.16
C LYS A 504 26.21 -26.99 -6.17
N LYS A 505 26.12 -27.79 -5.11
CA LYS A 505 26.78 -29.12 -5.05
C LYS A 505 26.00 -30.22 -5.79
N ARG A 506 24.71 -30.03 -6.10
CA ARG A 506 23.82 -31.01 -6.74
C ARG A 506 23.46 -30.65 -8.19
N GLN A 507 24.37 -29.99 -8.92
CA GLN A 507 24.12 -29.47 -10.26
C GLN A 507 24.00 -30.55 -11.37
N LEU A 508 23.89 -31.83 -11.00
CA LEU A 508 23.70 -32.99 -11.89
C LEU A 508 22.30 -33.63 -11.81
N ASP A 509 21.41 -33.15 -10.93
CA ASP A 509 20.04 -33.66 -10.82
C ASP A 509 19.03 -32.63 -11.37
N VAL A 510 18.14 -33.09 -12.26
CA VAL A 510 17.10 -32.29 -12.97
C VAL A 510 16.01 -31.73 -12.03
N ASN A 511 16.08 -32.01 -10.72
CA ASN A 511 15.08 -31.68 -9.70
C ASN A 511 15.60 -30.81 -8.53
N SER A 512 16.52 -29.88 -8.77
CA SER A 512 17.05 -29.01 -7.69
C SER A 512 15.99 -28.01 -7.19
N LYS A 513 15.59 -28.10 -5.91
CA LYS A 513 14.67 -27.15 -5.25
C LYS A 513 15.31 -25.75 -5.13
N MET A 514 14.63 -24.72 -5.62
CA MET A 514 15.07 -23.32 -5.59
C MET A 514 14.43 -22.56 -4.42
N CYS A 515 15.22 -22.03 -3.49
CA CYS A 515 14.71 -21.18 -2.41
C CYS A 515 14.42 -19.75 -2.90
N LEU A 516 13.20 -19.28 -2.66
CA LEU A 516 12.73 -17.94 -3.02
C LEU A 516 13.20 -16.84 -2.07
N GLY A 517 13.62 -17.21 -0.85
CA GLY A 517 14.03 -16.28 0.19
C GLY A 517 13.33 -16.55 1.52
N ALA A 518 13.20 -15.50 2.32
CA ALA A 518 12.56 -15.56 3.63
C ALA A 518 11.64 -14.36 3.91
N VAL A 519 10.57 -14.60 4.66
CA VAL A 519 9.65 -13.58 5.18
C VAL A 519 9.67 -13.64 6.71
N PHE A 520 9.80 -12.50 7.37
CA PHE A 520 9.66 -12.38 8.82
C PHE A 520 8.38 -11.64 9.17
N MET A 521 7.58 -12.20 10.09
CA MET A 521 6.30 -11.66 10.55
C MET A 521 6.31 -11.49 12.07
N GLY A 522 6.34 -10.25 12.55
CA GLY A 522 6.30 -9.98 13.98
C GLY A 522 5.95 -8.53 14.24
N ASP A 523 5.89 -8.14 15.50
CA ASP A 523 5.67 -6.74 15.89
C ASP A 523 6.90 -5.89 15.50
N THR A 524 6.87 -5.35 14.28
CA THR A 524 7.89 -4.43 13.77
C THR A 524 7.55 -2.97 14.08
N ASN A 525 6.63 -2.69 15.02
CA ASN A 525 6.38 -1.33 15.51
C ASN A 525 7.54 -0.88 16.42
N LEU A 526 8.71 -0.74 15.82
CA LEU A 526 9.93 -0.31 16.49
C LEU A 526 9.70 1.06 17.11
N MET A 527 9.94 1.13 18.42
CA MET A 527 9.89 2.38 19.16
C MET A 527 11.07 3.26 18.77
N ARG A 528 11.00 4.56 19.07
CA ARG A 528 12.09 5.50 18.77
C ARG A 528 13.42 5.08 19.41
N SER A 529 13.37 4.47 20.60
CA SER A 529 14.53 3.88 21.29
C SER A 529 15.22 2.79 20.47
N ASP A 530 14.44 2.03 19.71
CA ASP A 530 14.91 0.87 18.95
C ASP A 530 15.58 1.33 17.65
N MET A 531 14.98 2.36 17.02
CA MET A 531 15.55 3.00 15.85
C MET A 531 16.93 3.61 16.14
N LYS A 532 17.14 4.19 17.32
CA LYS A 532 18.46 4.71 17.75
C LYS A 532 19.52 3.61 17.84
N LEU A 533 19.13 2.38 18.22
CA LEU A 533 20.02 1.22 18.32
C LEU A 533 20.24 0.51 16.97
N LEU A 534 19.27 0.61 16.06
CA LEU A 534 19.35 0.03 14.72
C LEU A 534 20.17 0.89 13.76
N ASP A 535 20.01 2.22 13.80
CA ASP A 535 20.80 3.18 13.03
C ASP A 535 21.19 4.39 13.90
N PRO A 536 22.46 4.48 14.32
CA PRO A 536 22.97 5.62 15.08
C PRO A 536 22.79 6.97 14.37
N ARG A 537 22.70 7.00 13.03
CA ARG A 537 22.49 8.24 12.25
C ARG A 537 21.07 8.79 12.42
N LEU A 538 20.09 7.94 12.75
CA LEU A 538 18.70 8.33 13.03
C LEU A 538 18.54 8.99 14.40
N ALA A 539 19.53 8.85 15.29
CA ALA A 539 19.52 9.53 16.59
C ALA A 539 19.46 11.06 16.45
N ALA A 540 20.16 11.63 15.46
CA ALA A 540 20.16 13.07 15.17
C ALA A 540 18.79 13.61 14.70
N PHE A 541 17.95 12.78 14.08
CA PHE A 541 16.62 13.17 13.62
C PHE A 541 15.54 13.10 14.71
N ALA A 542 15.82 12.41 15.82
CA ALA A 542 14.85 12.12 16.87
C ALA A 542 14.68 13.26 17.90
N ASP A 543 15.69 14.11 18.05
CA ASP A 543 15.78 15.03 19.18
C ASP A 543 15.21 16.43 18.89
N VAL A 544 15.04 16.80 17.61
CA VAL A 544 14.48 18.10 17.18
C VAL A 544 13.37 17.94 16.13
N ASP A 545 12.18 18.44 16.44
CA ASP A 545 10.96 18.39 15.63
C ASP A 545 10.59 19.79 15.13
N VAL A 546 10.14 19.92 13.88
CA VAL A 546 9.72 21.21 13.30
C VAL A 546 8.30 21.04 12.78
N GLU A 547 7.36 21.76 13.38
CA GLU A 547 5.94 21.69 12.99
C GLU A 547 5.24 23.04 13.09
N GLN A 548 4.07 23.17 12.47
CA GLN A 548 3.17 24.30 12.72
C GLN A 548 2.41 24.08 14.03
N ALA A 549 2.31 25.12 14.85
CA ALA A 549 1.62 25.06 16.13
C ALA A 549 0.13 24.73 15.95
N LYS A 550 -0.30 23.55 16.41
CA LYS A 550 -1.70 23.09 16.33
C LYS A 550 -2.67 23.94 17.17
N SER A 551 -2.14 24.64 18.17
CA SER A 551 -2.88 25.52 19.09
C SER A 551 -1.96 26.63 19.63
N GLY A 552 -2.54 27.77 20.04
CA GLY A 552 -1.81 28.88 20.67
C GLY A 552 -1.39 28.66 22.13
N ARG A 553 -1.37 27.42 22.62
CA ARG A 553 -1.15 27.09 24.05
C ARG A 553 0.32 26.85 24.41
N SER A 554 1.19 26.65 23.43
CA SER A 554 2.63 26.44 23.67
C SER A 554 3.32 27.78 23.90
N LYS A 555 4.21 27.85 24.89
CA LYS A 555 5.09 29.00 25.12
C LYS A 555 6.50 28.68 24.63
N CYS A 556 7.18 29.68 24.07
CA CYS A 556 8.57 29.58 23.66
C CYS A 556 9.46 29.50 24.90
N ARG A 557 10.35 28.51 24.98
CA ARG A 557 11.24 28.31 26.12
C ARG A 557 12.34 29.38 26.21
N THR A 558 12.72 30.01 25.09
CA THR A 558 13.73 31.09 25.09
C THR A 558 13.15 32.41 25.57
N CYS A 559 12.01 32.85 25.01
CA CYS A 559 11.46 34.19 25.28
C CYS A 559 10.21 34.19 26.17
N GLY A 560 9.66 33.04 26.56
CA GLY A 560 8.46 32.93 27.40
C GLY A 560 7.12 33.22 26.71
N GLU A 561 7.15 33.87 25.54
CA GLU A 561 5.96 34.29 24.78
C GLU A 561 5.16 33.13 24.19
N ALA A 562 3.85 33.35 24.02
CA ALA A 562 2.95 32.37 23.42
C ALA A 562 3.23 32.19 21.92
N ILE A 563 3.29 30.95 21.46
CA ILE A 563 3.47 30.61 20.06
C ILE A 563 2.09 30.50 19.40
N ALA A 564 1.78 31.42 18.49
CA ALA A 564 0.48 31.50 17.82
C ALA A 564 0.13 30.22 17.03
N LYS A 565 -1.16 29.88 16.96
CA LYS A 565 -1.65 28.75 16.14
C LYS A 565 -1.27 28.97 14.68
N GLY A 566 -0.69 27.98 14.04
CA GLY A 566 -0.21 28.03 12.66
C GLY A 566 1.21 28.57 12.49
N ALA A 567 1.83 29.16 13.53
CA ALA A 567 3.22 29.59 13.49
C ALA A 567 4.19 28.39 13.53
N ILE A 568 5.34 28.51 12.88
CA ILE A 568 6.39 27.49 12.90
C ILE A 568 7.02 27.44 14.29
N ARG A 569 7.05 26.24 14.88
CA ARG A 569 7.67 25.97 16.18
C ARG A 569 8.62 24.79 16.10
N VAL A 570 9.67 24.86 16.92
CA VAL A 570 10.68 23.81 17.04
C VAL A 570 10.51 23.13 18.39
N GLY A 571 10.44 21.80 18.41
CA GLY A 571 10.30 20.98 19.62
C GLY A 571 11.58 20.20 19.90
N LYS A 572 12.21 20.42 21.06
CA LYS A 572 13.39 19.68 21.53
C LYS A 572 13.06 18.93 22.81
N MET A 573 13.59 17.72 22.99
CA MET A 573 13.47 17.02 24.28
C MET A 573 14.44 17.65 25.27
N ALA A 574 13.94 18.05 26.45
CA ALA A 574 14.76 18.59 27.52
C ALA A 574 14.29 18.04 28.87
N LYS A 575 15.24 17.85 29.79
CA LYS A 575 14.92 17.54 31.19
C LYS A 575 14.40 18.82 31.84
N ASP A 576 13.14 18.81 32.26
CA ASP A 576 12.49 19.95 32.91
C ASP A 576 11.93 19.54 34.26
N ARG A 577 11.89 20.49 35.19
CA ARG A 577 11.24 20.29 36.50
C ARG A 577 9.75 20.52 36.34
N VAL A 578 8.97 19.45 36.45
CA VAL A 578 7.51 19.55 36.50
C VAL A 578 7.05 19.93 37.90
N PRO A 579 5.85 20.55 38.04
CA PRO A 579 5.26 20.83 39.34
C PRO A 579 5.23 19.56 40.21
N GLY A 580 5.82 19.62 41.41
CA GLY A 580 6.06 18.45 42.27
C GLY A 580 7.52 17.98 42.37
N GLY A 581 8.47 18.70 41.77
CA GLY A 581 9.91 18.53 42.02
C GLY A 581 10.61 17.39 41.26
N LYS A 582 9.85 16.50 40.58
CA LYS A 582 10.40 15.44 39.73
C LYS A 582 10.99 16.02 38.43
N ILE A 583 12.17 15.55 38.03
CA ILE A 583 12.81 15.90 36.75
C ILE A 583 12.32 14.91 35.70
N LEU A 584 11.61 15.39 34.68
CA LEU A 584 11.11 14.57 33.58
C LEU A 584 11.67 15.08 32.25
N GLU A 585 11.97 14.16 31.34
CA GLU A 585 12.33 14.50 29.97
C GLU A 585 11.06 14.81 29.19
N ILE A 586 10.81 16.10 28.94
CA ILE A 586 9.62 16.58 28.25
C ILE A 586 9.99 17.35 26.99
N ARG A 587 9.04 17.43 26.07
CA ARG A 587 9.21 18.22 24.86
C ARG A 587 8.94 19.70 25.14
N VAL A 588 9.98 20.52 25.03
CA VAL A 588 9.91 21.97 25.12
C VAL A 588 9.83 22.60 23.73
N TRP A 589 9.11 23.73 23.63
CA TRP A 589 8.81 24.39 22.36
C TRP A 589 9.55 25.72 22.25
N PHE A 590 9.96 26.08 21.03
CA PHE A 590 10.64 27.32 20.71
C PHE A 590 10.00 27.96 19.48
N HIS A 591 10.04 29.29 19.40
CA HIS A 591 9.91 29.95 18.10
C HIS A 591 11.07 29.54 17.20
N HIS A 592 10.84 29.41 15.90
CA HIS A 592 11.90 29.05 14.96
C HIS A 592 13.11 30.02 15.03
N THR A 593 12.85 31.34 15.09
CA THR A 593 13.90 32.35 15.26
C THR A 593 14.63 32.23 16.58
N CYS A 594 13.89 32.05 17.68
CA CYS A 594 14.48 31.89 19.01
C CYS A 594 15.32 30.61 19.14
N PHE A 595 14.98 29.54 18.42
CA PHE A 595 15.77 28.31 18.42
C PHE A 595 17.08 28.49 17.66
N LEU A 596 17.04 29.16 16.49
CA LEU A 596 18.24 29.45 15.70
C LEU A 596 19.19 30.43 16.40
N GLY A 597 18.66 31.36 17.19
CA GLY A 597 19.44 32.33 17.97
C GLY A 597 19.83 31.89 19.38
N ALA A 598 19.41 30.69 19.84
CA ALA A 598 19.71 30.24 21.20
C ALA A 598 21.15 29.70 21.32
N ALA A 599 21.90 30.21 22.29
CA ALA A 599 23.26 29.75 22.61
C ALA A 599 23.33 28.27 23.03
N THR A 600 22.22 27.70 23.49
CA THR A 600 22.09 26.29 23.92
C THR A 600 21.78 25.31 22.79
N THR A 601 21.78 25.78 21.54
CA THR A 601 21.50 24.98 20.34
C THR A 601 22.78 24.79 19.52
N THR A 602 23.09 23.54 19.19
CA THR A 602 24.29 23.19 18.42
C THR A 602 24.15 23.57 16.94
N ASP A 603 25.26 23.75 16.23
CA ASP A 603 25.23 24.14 14.81
C ASP A 603 24.63 23.07 13.90
N ASP A 604 24.70 21.80 14.30
CA ASP A 604 24.04 20.70 13.61
C ASP A 604 22.52 20.75 13.79
N GLU A 605 22.04 21.09 14.99
CA GLU A 605 20.60 21.31 15.25
C GLU A 605 20.07 22.51 14.46
N LYS A 606 20.85 23.59 14.35
CA LYS A 606 20.48 24.77 13.54
C LYS A 606 20.39 24.42 12.05
N ARG A 607 21.39 23.72 11.51
CA ARG A 607 21.37 23.24 10.11
C ARG A 607 20.20 22.30 9.84
N LEU A 608 19.86 21.44 10.81
CA LEU A 608 18.72 20.52 10.71
C LEU A 608 17.37 21.25 10.67
N VAL A 609 17.17 22.27 11.52
CA VAL A 609 15.94 23.08 11.55
C VAL A 609 15.80 23.94 10.30
N GLN A 610 16.90 24.44 9.73
CA GLN A 610 16.86 25.20 8.47
C GLN A 610 16.50 24.32 7.25
N LYS A 611 16.80 23.02 7.32
CA LYS A 611 16.52 22.05 6.26
C LYS A 611 15.10 21.48 6.31
N LYS A 612 14.49 21.42 7.50
CA LYS A 612 13.12 20.96 7.74
C LYS A 612 12.12 22.10 7.53
#